data_AF-A0A7W9B4N0-F1
#
_entry.id   AF-A0A7W9B4N0-F1
#
_cell.length_a   1.000
_cell.length_b   1.000
_cell.length_c   1.000
_cell.angle_alpha   90.00
_cell.angle_beta   90.00
_cell.angle_gamma   90.00
#
_symmetry.space_group_name_H-M   'P 1'
#
loop_
_entity.id
_entity.type
_entity.pdbx_description
1 polymer ?
#
loop_
_entity_poly.entity_id
_entity_poly.type
_entity_poly.pdbx_seq_one_letter_code
_entity_poly.pdbx_strand_id
1 'polypeptide(L)'
;MPTIPPSAADVPEARAWRSVATEQDRARIRGWYASWQAALADARAKGYGADIAREGVVLQPTAALPDSHLPAGDYRCRTIKVGARTGTLGYIAYSWFRCRVDAGQGAASLTKLTGSQRPVGRIFPDNAKRQIFLGTLELGDEKLPMDYGSDRMRDMAGLIERIGDERWRLVLPAPAYESLLDVIELVPAEP
;
A
#
# COMPACT_ATOMS: atom_id res chain seq x y z
N MET A 1 33.59 -11.61 -31.31
CA MET A 1 32.98 -10.29 -31.05
C MET A 1 32.92 -10.10 -29.54
N PRO A 2 33.37 -8.97 -28.97
CA PRO A 2 33.26 -8.78 -27.53
C PRO A 2 31.78 -8.54 -27.18
N THR A 3 31.26 -9.33 -26.25
CA THR A 3 29.93 -9.13 -25.66
C THR A 3 29.96 -7.90 -24.77
N ILE A 4 29.30 -6.84 -25.20
CA ILE A 4 29.09 -5.61 -24.43
C ILE A 4 28.19 -5.96 -23.23
N PRO A 5 28.59 -5.66 -21.98
CA PRO A 5 27.69 -5.82 -20.84
C PRO A 5 26.51 -4.84 -20.97
N PRO A 6 25.30 -5.23 -20.57
CA PRO A 6 24.16 -4.33 -20.62
C PRO A 6 24.44 -3.07 -19.77
N SER A 7 24.20 -1.90 -20.36
CA SER A 7 24.29 -0.61 -19.69
C SER A 7 23.28 -0.55 -18.55
N ALA A 8 23.64 0.12 -17.44
CA ALA A 8 22.79 0.26 -16.25
C ALA A 8 21.44 0.95 -16.51
N ALA A 9 21.20 1.44 -17.73
CA ALA A 9 19.95 2.07 -18.17
C ALA A 9 18.82 1.08 -18.51
N ASP A 10 19.09 -0.24 -18.63
CA ASP A 10 18.12 -1.24 -19.07
C ASP A 10 17.70 -2.25 -17.98
N VAL A 11 17.82 -1.90 -16.70
CA VAL A 11 17.08 -2.66 -15.67
C VAL A 11 15.60 -2.33 -15.90
N PRO A 12 14.72 -3.31 -16.22
CA PRO A 12 13.30 -3.00 -16.30
C PRO A 12 12.92 -2.38 -14.97
N GLU A 13 12.40 -1.15 -15.00
CA GLU A 13 12.10 -0.31 -13.84
C GLU A 13 11.30 -1.09 -12.76
N ALA A 14 10.52 -2.09 -13.20
CA ALA A 14 9.82 -3.10 -12.41
C ALA A 14 10.69 -3.95 -11.43
N ARG A 15 12.00 -4.07 -11.66
CA ARG A 15 12.95 -4.75 -10.76
C ARG A 15 13.60 -3.80 -9.76
N ALA A 16 13.49 -2.48 -9.95
CA ALA A 16 14.15 -1.50 -9.09
C ALA A 16 13.64 -1.55 -7.65
N TRP A 17 12.35 -1.85 -7.43
CA TRP A 17 11.84 -1.96 -6.06
C TRP A 17 12.47 -3.11 -5.28
N ARG A 18 12.87 -4.21 -5.96
CA ARG A 18 13.42 -5.40 -5.29
C ARG A 18 14.81 -5.17 -4.71
N SER A 19 15.59 -4.25 -5.29
CA SER A 19 16.90 -3.84 -4.75
C SER A 19 16.77 -2.88 -3.57
N VAL A 20 15.63 -2.16 -3.47
CA VAL A 20 15.31 -1.27 -2.34
C VAL A 20 14.66 -2.03 -1.19
N ALA A 21 13.73 -2.95 -1.48
CA ALA A 21 12.93 -3.64 -0.48
C ALA A 21 13.77 -4.53 0.44
N THR A 22 13.40 -4.55 1.72
CA THR A 22 13.93 -5.53 2.68
C THR A 22 13.51 -6.95 2.27
N GLU A 23 14.24 -7.96 2.76
CA GLU A 23 13.87 -9.35 2.49
C GLU A 23 12.47 -9.71 3.02
N GLN A 24 12.15 -9.20 4.21
CA GLN A 24 10.86 -9.39 4.85
C GLN A 24 9.73 -8.78 4.00
N ASP A 25 9.94 -7.58 3.47
CA ASP A 25 8.93 -6.92 2.64
C ASP A 25 8.77 -7.57 1.27
N ARG A 26 9.86 -8.07 0.67
CA ARG A 26 9.73 -8.94 -0.51
C ARG A 26 8.86 -10.16 -0.22
N ALA A 27 8.96 -10.74 0.98
CA ALA A 27 8.10 -11.86 1.38
C ALA A 27 6.64 -11.42 1.62
N ARG A 28 6.40 -10.27 2.27
CA ARG A 28 5.05 -9.69 2.45
C ARG A 28 4.36 -9.43 1.10
N ILE A 29 5.07 -8.81 0.15
CA ILE A 29 4.58 -8.57 -1.21
C ILE A 29 4.29 -9.87 -1.95
N ARG A 30 5.11 -10.92 -1.82
CA ARG A 30 4.81 -12.24 -2.42
C ARG A 30 3.59 -12.89 -1.79
N GLY A 31 3.43 -12.78 -0.47
CA GLY A 31 2.36 -13.41 0.32
C GLY A 31 1.06 -12.63 0.38
N TRP A 32 0.93 -11.52 -0.35
CA TRP A 32 -0.17 -10.56 -0.21
C TRP A 32 -1.56 -11.19 -0.25
N TYR A 33 -1.79 -12.14 -1.15
CA TYR A 33 -3.09 -12.77 -1.34
C TYR A 33 -3.46 -13.67 -0.16
N ALA A 34 -2.48 -14.37 0.42
CA ALA A 34 -2.69 -15.17 1.63
C ALA A 34 -3.07 -14.28 2.82
N SER A 35 -2.38 -13.14 3.00
CA SER A 35 -2.75 -12.14 4.02
C SER A 35 -4.17 -11.63 3.82
N TRP A 36 -4.56 -11.36 2.56
CA TRP A 36 -5.91 -10.93 2.23
C TRP A 36 -6.98 -11.96 2.60
N GLN A 37 -6.78 -13.22 2.20
CA GLN A 37 -7.71 -14.30 2.49
C GLN A 37 -7.84 -14.52 4.00
N ALA A 38 -6.73 -14.54 4.73
CA ALA A 38 -6.71 -14.68 6.19
C ALA A 38 -7.46 -13.53 6.87
N ALA A 39 -7.21 -12.29 6.44
CA ALA A 39 -7.87 -11.10 6.97
C ALA A 39 -9.39 -11.15 6.78
N LEU A 40 -9.86 -11.44 5.55
CA LEU A 40 -11.29 -11.56 5.27
C LEU A 40 -11.95 -12.71 6.02
N ALA A 41 -11.26 -13.85 6.16
CA ALA A 41 -11.78 -14.98 6.92
C ALA A 41 -11.94 -14.65 8.41
N ASP A 42 -10.91 -14.06 9.03
CA ASP A 42 -10.93 -13.64 10.43
C ASP A 42 -12.04 -12.61 10.71
N ALA A 43 -12.11 -11.56 9.90
CA ALA A 43 -13.10 -10.51 10.03
C ALA A 43 -14.54 -11.03 9.87
N ARG A 44 -14.78 -11.95 8.92
CA ARG A 44 -16.10 -12.59 8.75
C ARG A 44 -16.46 -13.49 9.92
N ALA A 45 -15.50 -14.28 10.43
CA ALA A 45 -15.72 -15.14 11.60
C ALA A 45 -16.07 -14.31 12.85
N LYS A 46 -15.59 -13.07 12.93
CA LYS A 46 -15.91 -12.09 13.99
C LYS A 46 -17.19 -11.28 13.73
N GLY A 47 -17.97 -11.61 12.70
CA GLY A 47 -19.29 -11.01 12.44
C GLY A 47 -19.30 -9.80 11.51
N TYR A 48 -18.16 -9.37 10.98
CA TYR A 48 -18.06 -8.16 10.12
C TYR A 48 -18.35 -8.42 8.63
N GLY A 49 -19.09 -9.50 8.31
CA GLY A 49 -19.39 -9.86 6.92
C GLY A 49 -20.16 -8.78 6.17
N ALA A 50 -21.11 -8.13 6.83
CA ALA A 50 -21.89 -7.04 6.23
C ALA A 50 -21.06 -5.78 6.00
N ASP A 51 -20.15 -5.44 6.92
CA ASP A 51 -19.20 -4.32 6.76
C ASP A 51 -18.28 -4.54 5.56
N ILE A 52 -17.70 -5.74 5.47
CA ILE A 52 -16.85 -6.11 4.32
C ILE A 52 -17.61 -5.99 3.01
N ALA A 53 -18.87 -6.45 2.97
CA ALA A 53 -19.68 -6.41 1.76
C ALA A 53 -19.95 -4.95 1.31
N ARG A 54 -20.13 -4.02 2.25
CA ARG A 54 -20.37 -2.59 1.95
C ARG A 54 -19.19 -1.91 1.28
N GLU A 55 -17.95 -2.34 1.54
CA GLU A 55 -16.76 -1.76 0.89
C GLU A 55 -16.65 -2.11 -0.60
N GLY A 56 -17.39 -3.13 -1.05
CA GLY A 56 -17.47 -3.51 -2.46
C GLY A 56 -16.10 -3.76 -3.08
N VAL A 57 -15.83 -3.09 -4.20
CA VAL A 57 -14.62 -3.27 -5.00
C VAL A 57 -13.32 -3.03 -4.22
N VAL A 58 -13.34 -2.20 -3.17
CA VAL A 58 -12.16 -1.89 -2.36
C VAL A 58 -11.61 -3.14 -1.67
N LEU A 59 -12.49 -4.02 -1.19
CA LEU A 59 -12.13 -5.27 -0.50
C LEU A 59 -12.23 -6.53 -1.39
N GLN A 60 -12.40 -6.38 -2.70
CA GLN A 60 -12.35 -7.48 -3.67
C GLN A 60 -10.90 -7.76 -4.13
N PRO A 61 -10.31 -8.92 -3.83
CA PRO A 61 -8.88 -9.16 -4.09
C PRO A 61 -8.52 -9.20 -5.59
N THR A 62 -9.49 -9.40 -6.48
CA THR A 62 -9.27 -9.50 -7.93
C THR A 62 -9.66 -8.23 -8.69
N ALA A 63 -9.90 -7.12 -7.99
CA ALA A 63 -10.38 -5.86 -8.57
C ALA A 63 -9.33 -5.06 -9.36
N ALA A 64 -8.06 -5.47 -9.35
CA ALA A 64 -6.99 -4.72 -10.01
C ALA A 64 -7.20 -4.61 -11.53
N LEU A 65 -7.28 -3.37 -11.99
CA LEU A 65 -7.39 -3.00 -13.41
C LEU A 65 -6.00 -2.75 -14.02
N PRO A 66 -5.86 -2.85 -15.35
CA PRO A 66 -4.70 -2.33 -16.06
C PRO A 66 -4.47 -0.83 -15.81
N ASP A 67 -3.32 -0.32 -16.24
CA ASP A 67 -2.93 1.08 -16.11
C ASP A 67 -2.93 1.55 -14.66
N SER A 68 -2.20 0.81 -13.83
CA SER A 68 -2.14 1.01 -12.38
C SER A 68 -1.45 2.30 -11.93
N HIS A 69 -1.01 3.14 -12.86
CA HIS A 69 -0.33 4.39 -12.56
C HIS A 69 -1.20 5.27 -11.65
N LEU A 70 -0.65 5.64 -10.50
CA LEU A 70 -1.24 6.60 -9.58
C LEU A 70 -0.70 8.01 -9.91
N PRO A 71 -1.52 8.91 -10.48
CA PRO A 71 -1.08 10.25 -10.86
C PRO A 71 -0.65 11.11 -9.67
N ALA A 72 0.27 12.05 -9.91
CA ALA A 72 0.57 13.10 -8.93
C ALA A 72 -0.66 13.99 -8.69
N GLY A 73 -0.83 14.45 -7.45
CA GLY A 73 -1.96 15.28 -7.05
C GLY A 73 -2.34 15.12 -5.58
N ASP A 74 -3.36 15.88 -5.18
CA ASP A 74 -3.99 15.76 -3.87
C ASP A 74 -5.10 14.70 -3.90
N TYR A 75 -5.18 13.91 -2.82
CA TYR A 75 -6.12 12.80 -2.67
C TYR A 75 -6.82 12.87 -1.33
N ARG A 76 -8.07 12.40 -1.30
CA ARG A 76 -8.68 11.89 -0.07
C ARG A 76 -8.29 10.42 0.07
N CYS A 77 -7.91 10.03 1.28
CA CYS A 77 -7.59 8.65 1.57
C CYS A 77 -8.23 8.17 2.88
N ARG A 78 -8.69 6.92 2.91
CA ARG A 78 -9.20 6.29 4.14
C ARG A 78 -8.63 4.90 4.32
N THR A 79 -8.40 4.51 5.57
CA THR A 79 -7.80 3.21 5.91
C THR A 79 -8.88 2.27 6.39
N ILE A 80 -8.85 1.03 5.90
CA ILE A 80 -9.69 -0.07 6.34
C ILE A 80 -8.74 -1.15 6.87
N LYS A 81 -8.84 -1.44 8.15
CA LYS A 81 -8.07 -2.53 8.77
C LYS A 81 -8.96 -3.77 8.82
N VAL A 82 -8.43 -4.88 8.32
CA VAL A 82 -9.17 -6.14 8.16
C VAL A 82 -8.40 -7.27 8.81
N GLY A 83 -9.11 -8.01 9.66
CA GLY A 83 -8.56 -9.05 10.52
C GLY A 83 -7.68 -8.48 11.63
N ALA A 84 -7.55 -9.22 12.72
CA ALA A 84 -6.71 -8.84 13.86
C ALA A 84 -5.56 -9.84 14.05
N ARG A 85 -4.33 -9.34 14.13
CA ARG A 85 -3.17 -10.11 14.61
C ARG A 85 -3.23 -10.27 16.13
N THR A 86 -3.68 -9.23 16.81
CA THR A 86 -3.85 -9.18 18.27
C THR A 86 -5.16 -8.48 18.59
N GLY A 87 -5.86 -8.92 19.65
CA GLY A 87 -7.14 -8.35 20.06
C GLY A 87 -8.37 -8.87 19.29
N THR A 88 -9.52 -8.27 19.58
CA THR A 88 -10.85 -8.76 19.12
C THR A 88 -11.45 -7.96 17.98
N LEU A 89 -10.95 -6.74 17.70
CA LEU A 89 -11.51 -5.89 16.63
C LEU A 89 -11.07 -6.41 15.25
N GLY A 90 -11.88 -7.28 14.66
CA GLY A 90 -11.61 -7.93 13.37
C GLY A 90 -11.81 -7.02 12.15
N TYR A 91 -12.37 -5.83 12.32
CA TYR A 91 -12.60 -4.88 11.24
C TYR A 91 -12.76 -3.46 11.78
N ILE A 92 -12.15 -2.49 11.10
CA ILE A 92 -12.47 -1.07 11.28
C ILE A 92 -12.21 -0.29 9.99
N ALA A 93 -13.18 0.54 9.61
CA ALA A 93 -13.05 1.50 8.52
C ALA A 93 -12.98 2.91 9.10
N TYR A 94 -11.87 3.61 8.84
CA TYR A 94 -11.70 4.99 9.27
C TYR A 94 -12.33 5.99 8.29
N SER A 95 -12.54 7.22 8.77
CA SER A 95 -12.97 8.34 7.93
C SER A 95 -11.87 8.79 6.95
N TRP A 96 -12.20 9.76 6.10
CA TRP A 96 -11.31 10.34 5.12
C TRP A 96 -10.25 11.27 5.74
N PHE A 97 -9.04 11.16 5.23
CA PHE A 97 -7.87 11.98 5.53
C PHE A 97 -7.30 12.57 4.23
N ARG A 98 -6.33 13.46 4.36
CA ARG A 98 -5.63 14.05 3.21
C ARG A 98 -4.38 13.22 2.90
N CYS A 99 -4.20 12.90 1.64
CA CYS A 99 -2.99 12.29 1.09
C CYS A 99 -2.49 13.13 -0.08
N ARG A 100 -1.19 13.02 -0.38
CA ARG A 100 -0.56 13.66 -1.54
C ARG A 100 0.32 12.66 -2.26
N VAL A 101 0.26 12.71 -3.59
CA VAL A 101 1.18 12.01 -4.48
C VAL A 101 2.05 13.05 -5.18
N ASP A 102 3.36 12.96 -4.99
CA ASP A 102 4.33 13.83 -5.64
C ASP A 102 5.04 13.05 -6.75
N ALA A 103 5.30 13.68 -7.90
CA ALA A 103 5.94 13.02 -9.04
C ALA A 103 7.42 12.64 -8.75
N GLY A 104 8.08 13.38 -7.85
CA GLY A 104 9.47 13.13 -7.44
C GLY A 104 10.51 13.26 -8.57
N GLN A 105 11.78 13.40 -8.19
CA GLN A 105 12.91 13.28 -9.11
C GLN A 105 13.35 11.80 -9.12
N GLY A 106 12.63 10.96 -9.87
CA GLY A 106 13.01 9.55 -10.13
C GLY A 106 12.01 8.49 -9.67
N ALA A 107 11.28 8.70 -8.57
CA ALA A 107 10.16 7.86 -8.17
C ALA A 107 9.08 8.71 -7.53
N ALA A 108 7.81 8.46 -7.90
CA ALA A 108 6.70 9.13 -7.24
C ALA A 108 6.66 8.76 -5.76
N SER A 109 6.11 9.63 -4.91
CA SER A 109 5.94 9.36 -3.49
C SER A 109 4.50 9.55 -3.07
N LEU A 110 4.05 8.77 -2.09
CA LEU A 110 2.75 8.91 -1.44
C LEU A 110 2.98 9.28 0.03
N THR A 111 2.29 10.32 0.48
CA THR A 111 2.32 10.79 1.87
C THR A 111 0.90 10.98 2.37
N LYS A 112 0.55 10.36 3.50
CA LYS A 112 -0.68 10.71 4.24
C LYS A 112 -0.40 11.91 5.14
N LEU A 113 -1.09 13.01 4.90
CA LEU A 113 -0.83 14.32 5.52
C LEU A 113 -1.55 14.52 6.85
N THR A 114 -2.62 13.76 7.13
CA THR A 114 -3.41 13.93 8.36
C THR A 114 -3.70 12.59 9.06
N GLY A 115 -4.04 12.66 10.35
CA GLY A 115 -4.27 11.48 11.20
C GLY A 115 -3.03 11.08 12.01
N SER A 116 -3.21 10.10 12.90
CA SER A 116 -2.20 9.64 13.86
C SER A 116 -1.20 8.63 13.28
N GLN A 117 -1.64 7.85 12.30
CA GLN A 117 -0.82 6.92 11.52
C GLN A 117 -0.71 7.47 10.11
N ARG A 118 0.49 7.91 9.72
CA ARG A 118 0.77 8.57 8.43
C ARG A 118 1.82 7.78 7.65
N PRO A 119 1.39 6.88 6.75
CA PRO A 119 2.29 6.25 5.80
C PRO A 119 2.94 7.28 4.88
N VAL A 120 4.24 7.15 4.68
CA VAL A 120 5.02 7.94 3.74
C VAL A 120 6.05 7.07 3.06
N GLY A 121 6.14 7.13 1.73
CA GLY A 121 7.00 6.23 0.99
C GLY A 121 7.06 6.50 -0.51
N ARG A 122 7.91 5.72 -1.18
CA ARG A 122 8.13 5.77 -2.62
C ARG A 122 7.28 4.73 -3.35
N ILE A 123 6.89 5.07 -4.56
CA ILE A 123 6.11 4.25 -5.48
C ILE A 123 7.02 3.82 -6.61
N PHE A 124 7.03 2.52 -6.88
CA PHE A 124 7.82 1.89 -7.92
C PHE A 124 6.90 1.14 -8.89
N PRO A 125 7.22 1.08 -10.19
CA PRO A 125 6.54 0.18 -11.10
C PRO A 125 6.77 -1.30 -10.72
N ASP A 126 5.84 -2.20 -11.07
CA ASP A 126 6.04 -3.67 -10.97
C ASP A 126 5.45 -4.40 -12.18
N ASN A 127 4.17 -4.20 -12.49
CA ASN A 127 3.55 -4.76 -13.71
C ASN A 127 2.33 -3.95 -14.15
N ALA A 128 1.65 -4.40 -15.22
CA ALA A 128 0.53 -3.69 -15.82
C ALA A 128 -0.67 -3.40 -14.88
N LYS A 129 -0.82 -4.16 -13.79
CA LYS A 129 -1.96 -4.03 -12.87
C LYS A 129 -1.60 -3.46 -11.50
N ARG A 130 -0.31 -3.23 -11.21
CA ARG A 130 0.10 -2.71 -9.91
C ARG A 130 1.45 -2.00 -9.91
N GLN A 131 1.55 -1.05 -9.01
CA GLN A 131 2.80 -0.45 -8.52
C GLN A 131 3.10 -0.99 -7.11
N ILE A 132 4.32 -0.76 -6.61
CA ILE A 132 4.77 -1.16 -5.27
C ILE A 132 5.06 0.08 -4.46
N PHE A 133 4.49 0.14 -3.26
CA PHE A 133 4.80 1.14 -2.25
C PHE A 133 5.84 0.56 -1.28
N LEU A 134 6.93 1.29 -1.04
CA LEU A 134 7.88 1.02 0.04
C LEU A 134 8.03 2.31 0.86
N GLY A 135 7.73 2.23 2.15
CA GLY A 135 7.67 3.40 3.01
C GLY A 135 7.74 3.07 4.48
N THR A 136 7.61 4.10 5.30
CA THR A 136 7.59 3.99 6.75
C THR A 136 6.27 4.51 7.29
N LEU A 137 5.96 4.14 8.53
CA LEU A 137 4.87 4.71 9.29
C LEU A 137 5.38 5.81 10.23
N GLU A 138 4.92 7.04 10.00
CA GLU A 138 5.01 8.12 10.99
C GLU A 138 3.86 8.02 12.00
N LEU A 139 4.16 8.31 13.25
CA LEU A 139 3.24 8.26 14.38
C LEU A 139 3.09 9.63 15.05
N GLY A 140 1.86 9.95 15.46
CA GLY A 140 1.61 11.10 16.35
C GLY A 140 2.00 12.44 15.72
N ASP A 141 2.82 13.23 16.40
CA ASP A 141 3.26 14.56 15.97
C ASP A 141 4.65 14.59 15.30
N GLU A 142 5.23 13.42 15.03
CA GLU A 142 6.50 13.27 14.30
C GLU A 142 6.51 14.11 13.01
N LYS A 143 7.60 14.85 12.79
CA LYS A 143 7.76 15.79 11.66
C LYS A 143 8.70 15.30 10.58
N LEU A 144 9.50 14.29 10.89
CA LEU A 144 10.47 13.71 9.98
C LEU A 144 10.27 12.19 9.98
N PRO A 145 9.99 11.58 8.83
CA PRO A 145 9.89 10.14 8.75
C PRO A 145 11.26 9.51 8.90
N MET A 146 11.28 8.32 9.49
CA MET A 146 12.45 7.45 9.44
C MET A 146 12.66 6.95 8.02
N ASP A 147 13.92 6.76 7.61
CA ASP A 147 14.20 6.11 6.34
C ASP A 147 13.66 4.67 6.34
N TYR A 148 12.98 4.28 5.26
CA TYR A 148 12.55 2.90 5.06
C TYR A 148 13.72 1.93 5.19
N GLY A 149 13.52 0.84 5.95
CA GLY A 149 14.54 -0.15 6.29
C GLY A 149 15.27 0.13 7.61
N SER A 150 15.06 1.30 8.23
CA SER A 150 15.71 1.66 9.51
C SER A 150 15.02 1.05 10.73
N ASP A 151 13.69 0.88 10.68
CA ASP A 151 12.91 0.24 11.74
C ASP A 151 11.89 -0.72 11.13
N ARG A 152 12.13 -2.01 11.34
CA ARG A 152 11.29 -3.11 10.82
C ARG A 152 9.85 -3.06 11.32
N MET A 153 9.61 -2.43 12.47
CA MET A 153 8.26 -2.26 13.01
C MET A 153 7.50 -1.14 12.31
N ARG A 154 8.20 -0.21 11.65
CA ARG A 154 7.59 0.89 10.90
C ARG A 154 7.60 0.67 9.40
N ASP A 155 8.43 -0.25 8.91
CA ASP A 155 8.49 -0.60 7.50
C ASP A 155 7.14 -1.08 6.96
N MET A 156 6.70 -0.39 5.91
CA MET A 156 5.47 -0.63 5.17
C MET A 156 5.81 -1.00 3.73
N ALA A 157 5.26 -2.11 3.26
CA ALA A 157 5.37 -2.53 1.87
C ALA A 157 4.00 -2.96 1.36
N GLY A 158 3.59 -2.42 0.21
CA GLY A 158 2.27 -2.67 -0.32
C GLY A 158 2.15 -2.60 -1.84
N LEU A 159 0.96 -2.96 -2.32
CA LEU A 159 0.60 -2.94 -3.73
C LEU A 159 -0.36 -1.79 -3.97
N ILE A 160 -0.04 -0.93 -4.94
CA ILE A 160 -0.96 0.12 -5.40
C ILE A 160 -1.66 -0.40 -6.65
N GLU A 161 -2.98 -0.43 -6.61
CA GLU A 161 -3.82 -0.97 -7.67
C GLU A 161 -4.89 0.07 -8.05
N ARG A 162 -5.09 0.26 -9.37
CA ARG A 162 -6.28 0.95 -9.87
C ARG A 162 -7.47 -0.01 -9.78
N ILE A 163 -8.58 0.48 -9.23
CA ILE A 163 -9.80 -0.30 -8.98
C ILE A 163 -11.07 0.37 -9.53
N GLY A 164 -10.91 1.46 -10.29
CA GLY A 164 -11.98 2.18 -10.97
C GLY A 164 -11.42 3.36 -11.77
N ASP A 165 -12.31 4.16 -12.35
CA ASP A 165 -11.97 5.45 -12.91
C ASP A 165 -11.77 6.42 -11.74
N GLU A 166 -10.55 6.93 -11.58
CA GLU A 166 -10.19 7.81 -10.46
C GLU A 166 -10.26 7.17 -9.06
N ARG A 167 -10.07 5.84 -8.99
CA ARG A 167 -10.08 5.11 -7.72
C ARG A 167 -8.93 4.13 -7.65
N TRP A 168 -8.14 4.26 -6.59
CA TRP A 168 -7.00 3.38 -6.30
C TRP A 168 -7.11 2.83 -4.89
N ARG A 169 -6.34 1.77 -4.64
CA ARG A 169 -6.06 1.29 -3.30
C ARG A 169 -4.59 0.99 -3.12
N LEU A 170 -4.07 1.26 -1.93
CA LEU A 170 -2.82 0.71 -1.43
C LEU A 170 -3.15 -0.45 -0.48
N VAL A 171 -2.65 -1.62 -0.83
CA VAL A 171 -2.82 -2.89 -0.10
C VAL A 171 -1.57 -3.15 0.71
N LEU A 172 -1.69 -3.21 2.03
CA LEU A 172 -0.58 -3.44 2.96
C LEU A 172 -0.77 -4.80 3.64
N PRO A 173 -0.15 -5.86 3.10
CA PRO A 173 -0.29 -7.21 3.66
C PRO A 173 0.56 -7.37 4.93
N ALA A 174 -0.06 -7.96 5.96
CA ALA A 174 0.61 -8.33 7.21
C ALA A 174 1.46 -7.18 7.80
N PRO A 175 0.90 -5.97 7.97
CA PRO A 175 1.62 -4.83 8.53
C PRO A 175 2.13 -5.18 9.93
N ALA A 176 3.20 -4.51 10.37
CA ALA A 176 3.84 -4.82 11.64
C ALA A 176 2.90 -4.71 12.86
N TYR A 177 1.89 -3.84 12.79
CA TYR A 177 0.95 -3.58 13.88
C TYR A 177 -0.48 -4.03 13.57
N GLU A 178 -1.16 -4.54 14.61
CA GLU A 178 -2.62 -4.70 14.80
C GLU A 178 -3.36 -5.64 13.83
N SER A 179 -3.29 -5.42 12.52
CA SER A 179 -4.17 -6.05 11.53
C SER A 179 -3.46 -7.10 10.68
N LEU A 180 -4.26 -7.98 10.05
CA LEU A 180 -3.74 -8.92 9.05
C LEU A 180 -3.58 -8.25 7.67
N LEU A 181 -4.38 -7.22 7.40
CA LEU A 181 -4.40 -6.46 6.16
C LEU A 181 -4.86 -5.03 6.45
N ASP A 182 -4.11 -4.05 5.96
CA ASP A 182 -4.60 -2.67 5.84
C ASP A 182 -4.84 -2.37 4.36
N VAL A 183 -5.98 -1.76 4.05
CA VAL A 183 -6.30 -1.24 2.71
C VAL A 183 -6.51 0.26 2.83
N ILE A 184 -5.71 1.05 2.12
CA ILE A 184 -5.88 2.50 2.04
C ILE A 184 -6.52 2.80 0.69
N GLU A 185 -7.77 3.24 0.69
CA GLU A 185 -8.43 3.73 -0.50
C GLU A 185 -7.95 5.14 -0.82
N LEU A 186 -7.74 5.45 -2.10
CA LEU A 186 -7.38 6.78 -2.59
C LEU A 186 -8.34 7.21 -3.71
N VAL A 187 -8.87 8.42 -3.58
CA VAL A 187 -9.64 9.12 -4.62
C VAL A 187 -9.10 10.55 -4.74
N PRO A 188 -9.05 11.15 -5.94
CA PRO A 188 -8.62 12.52 -6.10
C PRO A 188 -9.39 13.45 -5.15
N ALA A 189 -8.68 14.44 -4.60
CA ALA A 189 -9.34 15.55 -3.93
C ALA A 189 -10.03 16.39 -5.01
N GLU A 190 -11.28 16.80 -4.76
CA GLU A 190 -11.95 17.76 -5.65
C GLU A 190 -11.10 19.05 -5.71
N PRO A 191 -11.01 19.70 -6.89
CA PRO A 191 -10.27 20.96 -7.06
C PRO A 191 -10.72 22.09 -6.13
#